data_AF-A0A815GP34-F1
#
_entry.id   AF-A0A815GP34-F1
#
_cell.length_a   1.000
_cell.length_b   1.000
_cell.length_c   1.000
_cell.angle_alpha   90.00
_cell.angle_beta   90.00
_cell.angle_gamma   90.00
#
_symmetry.space_group_name_H-M   'P 1'
#
loop_
_entity.id
_entity.type
_entity.pdbx_description
1 polymer ?
#
loop_
_entity_poly.entity_id
_entity_poly.type
_entity_poly.pdbx_seq_one_letter_code
_entity_poly.pdbx_strand_id
1 'polypeptide(L)'
;MSPSILVLASIDRLLISSANVDIRLYSSSRLAYFSLSITLVVWCIYYIHVPVKFDTYQMNPVIFLCIFELTGPYPDFLHYSQLIINVVLFLLMVVLSIYSWKNVCQMKLAPPEQRHVVRKMHKKDFQMLRCLFAMNVIHVIGDSLIMTYTIYKASTRFEVLTAWEQNRNDFISNLGIFVHLIANCTDFYIYVITSRSFRQELKRSFWKIVSLKAVEARHINNEQLELPNVSAVSLPK
;
A
#
# COMPACT_ATOMS: atom_id res chain seq x y z
N MET A 1 1.22 -0.69 0.69
CA MET A 1 0.45 0.49 0.20
C MET A 1 -0.04 1.24 1.43
N SER A 2 -0.16 2.58 1.46
CA SER A 2 -0.68 3.25 2.68
C SER A 2 -2.10 2.73 2.98
N PRO A 3 -2.44 2.35 4.24
CA PRO A 3 -3.76 1.81 4.59
C PRO A 3 -4.92 2.69 4.13
N SER A 4 -4.74 4.02 4.11
CA SER A 4 -5.76 4.94 3.59
C SER A 4 -6.04 4.75 2.11
N ILE A 5 -5.02 4.48 1.30
CA ILE A 5 -5.19 4.21 -0.14
C ILE A 5 -5.92 2.88 -0.33
N LEU A 6 -5.65 1.88 0.52
CA LEU A 6 -6.33 0.60 0.48
C LEU A 6 -7.82 0.73 0.88
N VAL A 7 -8.13 1.53 1.89
CA VAL A 7 -9.50 1.92 2.28
C VAL A 7 -10.21 2.58 1.10
N LEU A 8 -9.61 3.58 0.47
CA LEU A 8 -10.19 4.28 -0.69
C LEU A 8 -10.42 3.34 -1.88
N ALA A 9 -9.43 2.52 -2.22
CA ALA A 9 -9.54 1.55 -3.30
C ALA A 9 -10.65 0.51 -3.02
N SER A 10 -10.82 0.13 -1.75
CA SER A 10 -11.87 -0.78 -1.32
C SER A 10 -13.25 -0.12 -1.40
N ILE A 11 -13.39 1.14 -0.97
CA ILE A 11 -14.64 1.91 -1.08
C ILE A 11 -15.02 2.06 -2.56
N ASP A 12 -14.11 2.51 -3.41
CA ASP A 12 -14.36 2.67 -4.85
C ASP A 12 -14.88 1.36 -5.46
N ARG A 13 -14.23 0.25 -5.14
CA ARG A 13 -14.59 -1.06 -5.70
C ARG A 13 -15.87 -1.62 -5.13
N LEU A 14 -16.18 -1.32 -3.87
CA LEU A 14 -17.48 -1.63 -3.28
C LEU A 14 -18.60 -0.86 -3.97
N LEU A 15 -18.42 0.44 -4.23
CA LEU A 15 -19.39 1.28 -4.93
C LEU A 15 -19.66 0.76 -6.35
N ILE A 16 -18.61 0.41 -7.10
CA ILE A 16 -18.76 -0.18 -8.46
C ILE A 16 -19.51 -1.51 -8.40
N SER A 17 -19.24 -2.33 -7.37
CA SER A 17 -19.87 -3.65 -7.20
C SER A 17 -21.30 -3.62 -6.65
N SER A 18 -21.80 -2.44 -6.27
CA SER A 18 -23.13 -2.29 -5.70
C SER A 18 -24.22 -2.61 -6.73
N ALA A 19 -25.33 -3.19 -6.27
CA ALA A 19 -26.47 -3.51 -7.13
C ALA A 19 -27.24 -2.25 -7.57
N ASN A 20 -27.12 -1.15 -6.82
CA ASN A 20 -27.82 0.09 -7.07
C ASN A 20 -27.15 0.87 -8.20
N VAL A 21 -27.92 1.18 -9.25
CA VAL A 21 -27.42 1.87 -10.44
C VAL A 21 -26.88 3.26 -10.10
N ASP A 22 -27.56 3.99 -9.21
CA ASP A 22 -27.17 5.35 -8.82
C ASP A 22 -25.84 5.37 -8.06
N ILE A 23 -25.63 4.40 -7.16
CA ILE A 23 -24.37 4.24 -6.41
C ILE A 23 -23.23 3.85 -7.35
N ARG A 24 -23.51 2.99 -8.34
CA ARG A 24 -22.53 2.62 -9.37
C ARG A 24 -22.16 3.81 -10.26
N LEU A 25 -23.11 4.70 -10.56
CA LEU A 25 -22.86 5.91 -11.36
C LEU A 25 -21.93 6.89 -10.62
N TYR A 26 -21.94 6.84 -9.29
CA TYR A 26 -21.11 7.69 -8.43
C TYR A 26 -19.61 7.30 -8.48
N SER A 27 -19.28 6.04 -8.76
CA SER A 27 -17.88 5.65 -9.00
C SER A 27 -17.44 6.07 -10.40
N SER A 28 -16.95 7.31 -10.46
CA SER A 28 -16.23 7.86 -11.61
C SER A 28 -14.73 7.89 -11.32
N SER A 29 -13.91 7.69 -12.35
CA SER A 29 -12.45 7.90 -12.26
C SER A 29 -12.14 9.30 -11.71
N ARG A 30 -12.94 10.31 -12.04
CA ARG A 30 -12.80 11.68 -11.52
C ARG A 30 -12.96 11.75 -10.01
N LEU A 31 -13.93 11.02 -9.44
CA LEU A 31 -14.16 10.98 -8.00
C LEU A 31 -13.01 10.25 -7.29
N ALA A 32 -12.50 9.16 -7.87
CA ALA A 32 -11.34 8.46 -7.31
C ALA A 32 -10.11 9.37 -7.23
N TYR A 33 -9.79 10.12 -8.30
CA TYR A 33 -8.70 11.10 -8.29
C TYR A 33 -8.95 12.24 -7.30
N PHE A 34 -10.18 12.73 -7.22
CA PHE A 34 -10.56 13.78 -6.27
C PHE A 34 -10.40 13.32 -4.81
N SER A 35 -10.89 12.11 -4.49
CA SER A 35 -10.76 11.53 -3.15
C SER A 35 -9.31 11.24 -2.78
N LEU A 36 -8.50 10.77 -3.73
CA LEU A 36 -7.06 10.59 -3.53
C LEU A 36 -6.37 11.94 -3.26
N SER A 37 -6.74 12.98 -4.01
CA SER A 37 -6.19 14.33 -3.84
C SER A 37 -6.52 14.91 -2.47
N ILE A 38 -7.79 14.79 -2.03
CA ILE A 38 -8.20 15.20 -0.68
C ILE A 38 -7.39 14.46 0.37
N THR A 39 -7.25 13.15 0.22
CA THR A 39 -6.53 12.32 1.20
C THR A 39 -5.07 12.75 1.30
N LEU A 40 -4.41 13.00 0.17
CA LEU A 40 -3.05 13.53 0.15
C LEU A 40 -2.96 14.88 0.87
N VAL A 41 -3.87 15.81 0.59
CA VAL A 41 -3.90 17.13 1.25
C VAL A 41 -4.12 17.00 2.75
N VAL A 42 -5.05 16.16 3.20
CA VAL A 42 -5.29 15.89 4.63
C VAL A 42 -4.03 15.34 5.31
N TRP A 43 -3.34 14.39 4.68
CA TRP A 43 -2.09 13.86 5.22
C TRP A 43 -0.97 14.89 5.24
N CYS A 44 -0.85 15.74 4.21
CA CYS A 44 0.12 16.84 4.20
C CYS A 44 -0.14 17.84 5.33
N ILE A 45 -1.40 18.21 5.56
CA ILE A 45 -1.80 19.10 6.66
C ILE A 45 -1.50 18.44 8.00
N TYR A 46 -1.86 17.17 8.17
CA TYR A 46 -1.55 16.42 9.39
C TYR A 46 -0.04 16.42 9.65
N TYR A 47 0.79 16.05 8.67
CA TYR A 47 2.24 15.97 8.85
C TYR A 47 2.98 17.32 8.91
N ILE A 48 2.30 18.46 8.79
CA ILE A 48 2.95 19.78 8.85
C ILE A 48 3.60 20.04 10.22
N HIS A 49 3.11 19.41 11.29
CA HIS A 49 3.68 19.56 12.64
C HIS A 49 5.05 18.89 12.78
N VAL A 50 5.36 17.90 11.91
CA VAL A 50 6.60 17.12 11.97
C VAL A 50 7.84 18.01 11.78
N PRO A 51 8.00 18.76 10.66
CA PRO A 51 9.17 19.61 10.47
C PRO A 51 9.27 20.76 11.49
N VAL A 52 8.14 21.24 12.02
CA VAL A 52 8.11 22.33 13.02
C VAL A 52 8.66 21.87 14.38
N LYS A 53 8.54 20.58 14.69
CA LYS A 53 8.91 19.98 15.98
C LYS A 53 10.15 19.09 15.93
N PHE A 54 10.87 19.13 14.81
CA PHE A 54 12.18 18.51 14.71
C PHE A 54 13.25 19.44 15.28
N ASP A 55 14.11 18.90 16.15
CA ASP A 55 15.30 19.58 16.63
C ASP A 55 16.55 18.72 16.35
N THR A 56 17.69 19.37 16.19
CA THR A 56 18.97 18.71 15.94
C THR A 56 19.80 18.73 17.21
N TYR A 57 19.96 17.56 17.82
CA TYR A 57 20.78 17.40 19.02
C TYR A 57 22.19 16.96 18.63
N GLN A 58 23.20 17.70 19.08
CA GLN A 58 24.59 17.36 18.85
C GLN A 58 25.07 16.40 19.94
N MET A 59 25.21 15.11 19.60
CA MET A 59 25.76 14.08 20.51
C MET A 59 27.29 14.15 20.58
N ASN A 60 27.93 14.52 19.47
CA ASN A 60 29.37 14.61 19.29
C ASN A 60 29.65 15.67 18.19
N PRO A 61 30.80 16.37 18.16
CA PRO A 61 31.16 17.31 17.09
C PRO A 61 30.89 16.84 15.66
N VAL A 62 30.90 15.52 15.40
CA VAL A 62 30.68 14.92 14.08
C VAL A 62 29.30 14.27 13.92
N ILE A 63 28.56 14.03 15.00
CA ILE A 63 27.30 13.27 14.99
C ILE A 63 26.14 14.15 15.48
N PHE A 64 25.26 14.50 14.55
CA PHE A 64 23.99 15.18 14.80
C PHE A 64 22.86 14.15 14.77
N LEU A 65 22.04 14.12 15.81
CA LEU A 65 20.85 13.29 15.92
C LEU A 65 19.61 14.17 15.71
N CYS A 66 18.77 13.82 14.74
CA CYS A 66 17.46 14.46 14.60
C CYS A 66 16.49 13.79 15.57
N ILE A 67 16.09 14.51 16.61
CA ILE A 67 15.11 14.02 17.58
C ILE A 67 13.89 14.92 17.59
N PHE A 68 12.74 14.31 17.86
CA PHE A 68 11.54 15.06 18.14
C PHE A 68 11.67 15.71 19.51
N GLU A 69 11.28 16.98 19.59
CA GLU A 69 11.14 17.67 20.87
C GLU A 69 10.06 16.95 21.70
N LEU A 70 10.49 16.15 22.68
CA LEU A 70 9.63 15.31 23.52
C LEU A 70 9.15 16.04 24.79
N THR A 71 9.30 17.35 24.86
CA THR A 71 8.91 18.16 26.02
C THR A 71 7.49 18.68 25.89
N GLY A 72 6.78 18.79 27.03
CA GLY A 72 5.44 19.37 27.10
C GLY A 72 4.31 18.44 26.58
N PRO A 73 3.18 19.01 26.12
CA PRO A 73 1.98 18.24 25.74
C PRO A 73 2.05 17.61 24.34
N TYR A 74 3.14 17.84 23.58
CA TYR A 74 3.25 17.38 22.20
C TYR A 74 3.33 15.84 22.04
N PRO A 75 4.07 15.09 22.87
CA PRO A 75 4.07 13.62 22.82
C PRO A 75 2.69 13.02 23.09
N ASP A 76 1.90 13.65 23.97
CA ASP A 76 0.51 13.25 24.24
C ASP A 76 -0.32 13.43 22.97
N PHE A 77 -0.26 14.61 22.36
CA PHE A 77 -0.94 14.90 21.11
C PHE A 77 -0.60 13.89 20.01
N LEU A 78 0.69 13.62 19.79
CA LEU A 78 1.15 12.63 18.80
C LEU A 78 0.64 11.23 19.11
N HIS A 79 0.72 10.80 20.37
CA HIS A 79 0.30 9.47 20.77
C HIS A 79 -1.21 9.28 20.57
N TYR A 80 -2.04 10.20 21.06
CA TYR A 80 -3.49 10.10 20.94
C TYR A 80 -3.98 10.26 19.50
N SER A 81 -3.41 11.21 18.73
CA SER A 81 -3.78 11.37 17.31
C SER A 81 -3.43 10.12 16.50
N GLN A 82 -2.24 9.54 16.69
CA GLN A 82 -1.85 8.30 16.02
C GLN A 82 -2.74 7.12 16.44
N LEU A 83 -3.08 7.00 17.73
CA LEU A 83 -3.99 5.98 18.23
C LEU A 83 -5.37 6.11 17.56
N ILE A 84 -5.95 7.30 17.55
CA ILE A 84 -7.27 7.56 16.93
C ILE A 84 -7.24 7.21 15.45
N ILE A 85 -6.22 7.67 14.71
CA ILE A 85 -6.09 7.40 13.28
C ILE A 85 -5.98 5.90 13.02
N ASN A 86 -5.12 5.19 13.75
CA ASN A 86 -4.95 3.75 13.59
C ASN A 86 -6.26 3.02 13.88
N VAL A 87 -6.98 3.38 14.97
CA VAL A 87 -8.24 2.74 15.36
C VAL A 87 -9.29 2.96 14.27
N VAL A 88 -9.43 4.19 13.78
CA VAL A 88 -10.38 4.52 12.72
C VAL A 88 -10.06 3.75 11.44
N LEU A 89 -8.80 3.71 11.00
CA LEU A 89 -8.39 2.97 9.81
C LEU A 89 -8.64 1.46 9.95
N PHE A 90 -8.30 0.88 11.11
CA PHE A 90 -8.56 -0.53 11.38
C PHE A 90 -10.05 -0.87 11.33
N LEU A 91 -10.90 -0.07 11.99
CA LEU A 91 -12.35 -0.26 11.97
C LEU A 91 -12.93 -0.12 10.56
N LEU A 92 -12.48 0.88 9.79
CA LEU A 92 -12.87 1.03 8.39
C LEU A 92 -12.49 -0.21 7.57
N MET A 93 -11.27 -0.73 7.74
CA MET A 93 -10.81 -1.94 7.05
C MET A 93 -11.63 -3.17 7.41
N VAL A 94 -12.00 -3.36 8.68
CA VAL A 94 -12.89 -4.44 9.13
C VAL A 94 -14.27 -4.31 8.49
N VAL A 95 -14.87 -3.12 8.55
CA VAL A 95 -16.19 -2.84 7.97
C VAL A 95 -16.19 -3.09 6.46
N LEU A 96 -15.18 -2.60 5.74
CA LEU A 96 -15.02 -2.81 4.29
C LEU A 96 -14.80 -4.28 3.94
N SER A 97 -14.10 -5.04 4.78
CA SER A 97 -13.92 -6.48 4.61
C SER A 97 -15.26 -7.22 4.73
N ILE A 98 -16.09 -6.86 5.70
CA ILE A 98 -17.43 -7.43 5.90
C ILE A 98 -18.34 -7.11 4.69
N TYR A 99 -18.36 -5.85 4.24
CA TYR A 99 -19.13 -5.46 3.04
C TYR A 99 -18.64 -6.17 1.78
N SER A 100 -17.32 -6.29 1.61
CA SER A 100 -16.72 -7.00 0.47
C SER A 100 -17.13 -8.47 0.48
N TRP A 101 -17.07 -9.12 1.65
CA TRP A 101 -17.54 -10.49 1.82
C TRP A 101 -19.02 -10.65 1.47
N LYS A 102 -19.87 -9.74 1.97
CA LYS A 102 -21.31 -9.74 1.69
C LYS A 102 -21.58 -9.62 0.19
N ASN A 103 -20.92 -8.69 -0.50
CA ASN A 103 -21.07 -8.51 -1.95
C ASN A 103 -20.62 -9.78 -2.71
N VAL A 104 -19.49 -10.38 -2.33
CA VAL A 104 -19.01 -11.64 -2.93
C VAL A 104 -19.99 -12.80 -2.73
N CYS A 105 -20.63 -12.88 -1.56
CA CYS A 105 -21.63 -13.92 -1.25
C CYS A 105 -22.93 -13.70 -2.02
N GLN A 106 -23.45 -12.48 -2.04
CA GLN A 106 -24.68 -12.13 -2.75
C GLN A 106 -24.58 -12.42 -4.25
N MET A 107 -23.41 -12.19 -4.86
CA MET A 107 -23.18 -12.53 -6.27
C MET A 107 -23.22 -14.03 -6.56
N LYS A 108 -22.86 -14.90 -5.61
CA LYS A 108 -22.95 -16.36 -5.79
C LYS A 108 -24.40 -16.85 -5.77
N LEU A 109 -25.22 -16.20 -4.94
CA LEU A 109 -26.63 -16.54 -4.69
C LEU A 109 -27.61 -15.89 -5.69
N ALA A 110 -27.16 -14.93 -6.50
CA ALA A 110 -28.02 -14.20 -7.43
C ALA A 110 -28.70 -15.13 -8.47
N PRO A 111 -30.03 -14.96 -8.70
CA PRO A 111 -30.80 -15.73 -9.69
C PRO A 111 -30.23 -15.59 -11.11
N PRO A 112 -30.43 -16.60 -11.99
CA PRO A 112 -29.93 -16.59 -13.37
C PRO A 112 -30.41 -15.40 -14.21
N GLU A 113 -31.57 -14.82 -13.91
CA GLU A 113 -32.11 -13.65 -14.62
C GLU A 113 -31.35 -12.35 -14.26
N GLN A 114 -31.08 -12.12 -12.97
CA GLN A 114 -30.23 -11.01 -12.52
C GLN A 114 -28.75 -11.22 -12.86
N ARG A 115 -28.31 -12.47 -13.06
CA ARG A 115 -26.97 -12.76 -13.55
C ARG A 115 -26.69 -12.07 -14.88
N HIS A 116 -27.64 -11.87 -15.78
CA HIS A 116 -27.33 -11.23 -17.08
C HIS A 116 -26.97 -9.73 -16.94
N VAL A 117 -27.61 -9.01 -16.00
CA VAL A 117 -27.30 -7.60 -15.71
C VAL A 117 -26.00 -7.49 -14.91
N VAL A 118 -25.79 -8.37 -13.93
CA VAL A 118 -24.56 -8.41 -13.13
C VAL A 118 -23.36 -8.93 -13.92
N ARG A 119 -23.55 -9.82 -14.91
CA ARG A 119 -22.51 -10.40 -15.77
C ARG A 119 -21.98 -9.42 -16.83
N LYS A 120 -22.62 -8.26 -17.02
CA LYS A 120 -22.00 -7.12 -17.72
C LYS A 120 -20.88 -6.46 -16.91
N MET A 121 -20.83 -6.67 -15.59
CA MET A 121 -19.65 -6.30 -14.80
C MET A 121 -18.50 -7.22 -15.22
N HIS A 122 -17.40 -6.63 -15.70
CA HIS A 122 -16.35 -7.37 -16.39
C HIS A 122 -15.71 -8.38 -15.43
N LYS A 123 -15.42 -9.62 -15.89
CA LYS A 123 -14.75 -10.65 -15.07
C LYS A 123 -13.48 -10.13 -14.35
N LYS A 124 -12.84 -9.12 -14.95
CA LYS A 124 -11.69 -8.38 -14.39
C LYS A 124 -12.02 -7.64 -13.10
N ASP A 125 -13.16 -6.96 -13.01
CA ASP A 125 -13.54 -6.18 -11.82
C ASP A 125 -13.80 -7.09 -10.63
N PHE A 126 -14.40 -8.26 -10.89
CA PHE A 126 -14.62 -9.26 -9.86
C PHE A 126 -13.32 -9.90 -9.36
N GLN A 127 -12.37 -10.15 -10.27
CA GLN A 127 -11.04 -10.62 -9.88
C GLN A 127 -10.31 -9.58 -9.03
N MET A 128 -10.44 -8.30 -9.38
CA MET A 128 -9.86 -7.20 -8.59
C MET A 128 -10.52 -7.06 -7.21
N LEU A 129 -11.85 -7.21 -7.12
CA LEU A 129 -12.57 -7.19 -5.84
C LEU A 129 -12.12 -8.32 -4.90
N ARG A 130 -11.93 -9.54 -5.43
CA ARG A 130 -11.39 -10.66 -4.65
C ARG A 130 -9.96 -10.40 -4.17
N CYS A 131 -9.15 -9.75 -5.00
CA CYS A 131 -7.79 -9.36 -4.65
C CYS A 131 -7.79 -8.35 -3.51
N LEU A 132 -8.63 -7.31 -3.59
CA LEU A 132 -8.83 -6.32 -2.53
C LEU A 132 -9.32 -6.94 -1.23
N PHE A 133 -10.28 -7.85 -1.31
CA PHE A 133 -10.71 -8.59 -0.12
C PHE A 133 -9.54 -9.35 0.54
N ALA A 134 -8.73 -10.06 -0.23
CA ALA A 134 -7.57 -10.78 0.31
C ALA A 134 -6.53 -9.83 0.94
N MET A 135 -6.24 -8.70 0.28
CA MET A 135 -5.38 -7.65 0.85
C MET A 135 -5.96 -7.12 2.16
N ASN A 136 -7.25 -6.80 2.20
CA ASN A 136 -7.88 -6.26 3.41
C ASN A 136 -7.81 -7.25 4.57
N VAL A 137 -8.03 -8.55 4.33
CA VAL A 137 -7.90 -9.58 5.37
C VAL A 137 -6.48 -9.65 5.92
N ILE A 138 -5.47 -9.64 5.05
CA ILE A 138 -4.06 -9.70 5.47
C ILE A 138 -3.67 -8.46 6.27
N HIS A 139 -4.09 -7.28 5.83
CA HIS A 139 -3.87 -6.03 6.57
C HIS A 139 -4.61 -6.02 7.92
N VAL A 140 -5.87 -6.47 7.99
CA VAL A 140 -6.60 -6.58 9.27
C VAL A 140 -5.87 -7.52 10.24
N ILE A 141 -5.37 -8.66 9.77
CA ILE A 141 -4.59 -9.58 10.61
C ILE A 141 -3.30 -8.92 11.08
N GLY A 142 -2.55 -8.29 10.17
CA GLY A 142 -1.29 -7.63 10.51
C GLY A 142 -1.47 -6.45 11.46
N ASP A 143 -2.50 -5.63 11.24
CA ASP A 143 -2.81 -4.44 12.02
C ASP A 143 -3.38 -4.80 13.40
N SER A 144 -4.05 -5.95 13.54
CA SER A 144 -4.65 -6.35 14.82
C SER A 144 -3.61 -6.46 15.95
N LEU A 145 -2.40 -6.91 15.64
CA LEU A 145 -1.32 -7.06 16.62
C LEU A 145 -0.78 -5.70 17.07
N ILE A 146 -0.53 -4.79 16.12
CA ILE A 146 -0.13 -3.40 16.42
C ILE A 146 -1.23 -2.66 17.17
N MET A 147 -2.48 -2.83 16.76
CA MET A 147 -3.63 -2.19 17.38
C MET A 147 -3.72 -2.58 18.86
N THR A 148 -3.69 -3.88 19.14
CA THR A 148 -3.75 -4.43 20.49
C THR A 148 -2.60 -3.89 21.35
N TYR A 149 -1.38 -3.88 20.80
CA TYR A 149 -0.21 -3.32 21.47
C TYR A 149 -0.35 -1.82 21.75
N THR A 150 -0.86 -1.04 20.80
CA THR A 150 -1.00 0.41 20.94
C THR A 150 -2.03 0.76 22.01
N ILE A 151 -3.16 0.03 22.06
CA ILE A 151 -4.19 0.17 23.12
C ILE A 151 -3.61 -0.22 24.48
N TYR A 152 -2.87 -1.33 24.55
CA TYR A 152 -2.19 -1.77 25.77
C TYR A 152 -1.21 -0.72 26.29
N LYS A 153 -0.38 -0.16 25.41
CA LYS A 153 0.59 0.90 25.74
C LYS A 153 -0.10 2.19 26.17
N ALA A 154 -1.23 2.54 25.55
CA ALA A 154 -2.02 3.70 25.96
C ALA A 154 -2.62 3.51 27.36
N SER A 155 -3.00 2.28 27.71
CA SER A 155 -3.61 1.95 29.01
C SER A 155 -2.58 1.89 30.15
N THR A 156 -1.36 1.45 29.86
CA THR A 156 -0.27 1.26 30.85
C THR A 156 0.70 2.45 30.91
N ARG A 157 0.35 3.58 30.29
CA ARG A 157 1.26 4.70 30.07
C ARG A 157 1.79 5.36 31.34
N PHE A 158 1.01 5.34 32.41
CA PHE A 158 1.36 5.96 33.69
C PHE A 158 2.10 4.99 34.63
N GLU A 159 2.27 3.74 34.22
CA GLU A 159 2.94 2.72 35.03
C GLU A 159 4.46 2.79 34.82
N VAL A 160 5.20 2.76 35.92
CA VAL A 160 6.66 2.64 35.86
C VAL A 160 6.99 1.17 35.56
N LEU A 161 7.44 0.92 34.34
CA LEU A 161 7.79 -0.42 33.88
C LEU A 161 9.15 -0.85 34.42
N THR A 162 9.25 -2.09 34.86
CA THR A 162 10.54 -2.74 35.16
C THR A 162 11.33 -2.99 33.87
N ALA A 163 12.65 -3.17 33.98
CA ALA A 163 13.51 -3.46 32.82
C ALA A 163 13.06 -4.71 32.03
N TRP A 164 12.55 -5.73 32.74
CA TRP A 164 12.00 -6.93 32.13
C TRP A 164 10.73 -6.64 31.32
N GLU A 165 9.82 -5.84 31.87
CA GLU A 165 8.58 -5.46 31.19
C GLU A 165 8.84 -4.55 29.98
N GLN A 166 9.84 -3.68 30.07
CA GLN A 166 10.28 -2.86 28.95
C GLN A 166 10.79 -3.75 27.80
N ASN A 167 11.69 -4.70 28.08
CA ASN A 167 12.18 -5.65 27.06
C ASN A 167 11.04 -6.46 26.43
N ARG A 168 10.07 -6.93 27.24
CA ARG A 168 8.87 -7.62 26.73
C ARG A 168 8.05 -6.71 25.81
N ASN A 169 7.83 -5.46 26.21
CA ASN A 169 7.06 -4.49 25.44
C ASN A 169 7.75 -4.14 24.12
N ASP A 170 9.08 -4.00 24.13
CA ASP A 170 9.87 -3.72 22.94
C ASP A 170 9.86 -4.92 21.98
N PHE A 171 9.96 -6.14 22.50
CA PHE A 171 9.83 -7.36 21.70
C PHE A 171 8.45 -7.43 21.00
N ILE A 172 7.36 -7.24 21.74
CA ILE A 172 6.00 -7.26 21.19
C ILE A 172 5.81 -6.13 20.16
N SER A 173 6.32 -4.93 20.45
CA SER A 173 6.28 -3.80 19.52
C SER A 173 7.00 -4.12 18.21
N ASN A 174 8.23 -4.62 18.30
CA ASN A 174 9.05 -4.97 17.15
C ASN A 174 8.43 -6.11 16.33
N LEU A 175 7.86 -7.12 17.00
CA LEU A 175 7.12 -8.18 16.34
C LEU A 175 5.87 -7.63 15.61
N GLY A 176 5.12 -6.73 16.25
CA GLY A 176 3.98 -6.04 15.64
C GLY A 176 4.38 -5.27 14.38
N ILE A 177 5.43 -4.43 14.48
CA ILE A 177 5.99 -3.67 13.36
C ILE A 177 6.44 -4.61 12.23
N PHE A 178 7.10 -5.71 12.58
CA PHE A 178 7.56 -6.70 11.61
C PHE A 178 6.41 -7.36 10.85
N VAL A 179 5.36 -7.81 11.56
CA VAL A 179 4.17 -8.42 10.94
C VAL A 179 3.43 -7.41 10.06
N HIS A 180 3.28 -6.17 10.51
CA HIS A 180 2.67 -5.10 9.72
C HIS A 180 3.49 -4.76 8.46
N LEU A 181 4.82 -4.76 8.55
CA LEU A 181 5.69 -4.57 7.41
C LEU A 181 5.54 -5.71 6.40
N ILE A 182 5.46 -6.96 6.86
CA ILE A 182 5.17 -8.11 6.01
C ILE A 182 3.84 -7.91 5.28
N ALA A 183 2.77 -7.52 5.99
CA ALA A 183 1.48 -7.26 5.37
C ALA A 183 1.59 -6.22 4.24
N ASN A 184 2.31 -5.12 4.46
CA ASN A 184 2.57 -4.10 3.44
C ASN A 184 3.36 -4.62 2.22
N CYS A 185 4.30 -5.54 2.42
CA CYS A 185 5.08 -6.14 1.34
C CYS A 185 4.30 -7.22 0.56
N THR A 186 3.27 -7.82 1.18
CA THR A 186 2.50 -8.89 0.53
C THR A 186 1.59 -8.42 -0.59
N ASP A 187 1.26 -7.12 -0.67
CA ASP A 187 0.36 -6.54 -1.69
C ASP A 187 0.72 -7.01 -3.11
N PHE A 188 1.99 -6.89 -3.50
CA PHE A 188 2.47 -7.30 -4.82
C PHE A 188 2.28 -8.80 -5.07
N TYR A 189 2.61 -9.64 -4.09
CA TYR A 189 2.47 -11.09 -4.21
C TYR A 189 1.01 -11.50 -4.32
N ILE A 190 0.11 -10.84 -3.59
CA ILE A 190 -1.33 -11.08 -3.67
C ILE A 190 -1.84 -10.75 -5.07
N TYR A 191 -1.42 -9.63 -5.67
CA TYR A 191 -1.77 -9.28 -7.05
C TYR A 191 -1.27 -10.33 -8.05
N VAL A 192 -0.03 -10.78 -7.92
CA VAL A 192 0.56 -11.82 -8.80
C VAL A 192 -0.17 -13.15 -8.67
N ILE A 193 -0.50 -13.59 -7.46
CA ILE A 193 -1.15 -14.90 -7.21
C ILE A 193 -2.63 -14.86 -7.61
N THR A 194 -3.34 -13.77 -7.29
CA THR A 194 -4.79 -13.69 -7.44
C THR A 194 -5.22 -13.26 -8.85
N SER A 195 -4.47 -12.37 -9.51
CA SER A 195 -4.87 -11.76 -10.77
C SER A 195 -4.20 -12.39 -11.99
N ARG A 196 -4.96 -13.17 -12.77
CA ARG A 196 -4.52 -13.73 -14.07
C ARG A 196 -4.23 -12.61 -15.07
N SER A 197 -5.09 -11.59 -15.13
CA SER A 197 -4.88 -10.44 -16.00
C SER A 197 -3.59 -9.69 -15.64
N PHE A 198 -3.31 -9.52 -14.35
CA PHE A 198 -2.06 -8.89 -13.91
C PHE A 198 -0.83 -9.71 -14.35
N ARG A 199 -0.86 -11.03 -14.18
CA ARG A 199 0.23 -11.91 -14.68
C ARG A 199 0.43 -11.79 -16.19
N GLN A 200 -0.64 -11.69 -16.96
CA GLN A 200 -0.57 -11.52 -18.42
C GLN A 200 0.05 -10.18 -18.82
N GLU A 201 -0.37 -9.08 -18.18
CA GLU A 201 0.20 -7.76 -18.41
C GLU A 201 1.67 -7.66 -17.97
N LEU A 202 2.02 -8.29 -16.84
CA LEU A 202 3.40 -8.33 -16.34
C LEU A 202 4.28 -9.15 -17.28
N LYS A 203 3.80 -10.31 -17.76
CA LYS A 203 4.46 -11.09 -18.79
C LYS A 203 4.65 -10.27 -20.07
N ARG A 204 3.61 -9.58 -20.55
CA ARG A 204 3.67 -8.74 -21.76
C ARG A 204 4.68 -7.60 -21.61
N SER A 205 4.71 -6.94 -20.46
CA SER A 205 5.66 -5.87 -20.15
C SER A 205 7.10 -6.38 -20.11
N PHE A 206 7.32 -7.55 -19.50
CA PHE A 206 8.62 -8.21 -19.46
C PHE A 206 9.12 -8.57 -20.87
N TRP A 207 8.27 -9.20 -21.69
CA TRP A 207 8.62 -9.50 -23.09
C TRP A 207 8.92 -8.25 -23.90
N LYS A 208 8.22 -7.14 -23.67
CA LYS A 208 8.50 -5.87 -24.35
C LYS A 208 9.90 -5.36 -24.00
N ILE A 209 10.28 -5.36 -22.72
CA ILE A 209 11.62 -4.94 -22.28
C ILE A 209 12.70 -5.86 -22.88
N VAL A 210 12.50 -7.17 -22.83
CA VAL A 210 13.44 -8.14 -23.41
C VAL A 210 13.58 -7.94 -24.91
N SER A 211 12.46 -7.73 -25.63
CA SER A 211 12.48 -7.48 -27.07
C SER A 211 13.20 -6.18 -27.43
N LEU A 212 13.05 -5.12 -26.61
CA LEU A 212 13.70 -3.84 -26.84
C LEU A 212 15.22 -3.95 -26.66
N LYS A 213 15.67 -4.63 -25.60
CA LYS A 213 17.09 -4.94 -25.39
C LYS A 213 17.67 -5.83 -26.51
N ALA A 214 16.89 -6.78 -27.01
CA ALA A 214 17.31 -7.65 -28.10
C ALA A 214 17.43 -6.89 -29.44
N VAL A 215 16.60 -5.88 -29.68
CA VAL A 215 16.68 -5.01 -30.86
C VAL A 215 17.88 -4.06 -30.76
N GLU A 216 18.10 -3.46 -29.59
CA GLU A 216 19.27 -2.60 -29.33
C GLU A 216 20.59 -3.35 -29.54
N ALA A 217 20.70 -4.58 -29.04
CA ALA A 217 21.87 -5.43 -29.25
C ALA A 217 22.13 -5.76 -30.74
N ARG A 218 21.08 -5.87 -31.57
CA ARG A 218 21.24 -6.09 -33.02
C ARG A 218 21.74 -4.84 -33.73
N HIS A 219 21.30 -3.65 -33.33
CA HIS A 219 21.78 -2.39 -33.92
C HIS A 219 23.27 -2.18 -33.65
N ILE A 220 23.74 -2.42 -32.42
CA ILE A 220 25.17 -2.31 -32.07
C ILE A 220 26.02 -3.27 -32.89
N ASN A 221 25.57 -4.53 -33.05
CA ASN A 221 26.30 -5.51 -33.86
C ASN A 221 26.36 -5.10 -35.34
N ASN A 222 25.28 -4.53 -35.89
CA ASN A 222 25.26 -4.07 -37.28
C ASN A 222 26.18 -2.86 -37.51
N GLU A 223 26.22 -1.89 -36.57
CA GLU A 223 27.15 -0.74 -36.66
C GLU A 223 28.63 -1.17 -36.57
N GLN A 224 28.95 -2.20 -35.78
CA GLN A 224 30.31 -2.76 -35.72
C GLN A 224 30.72 -3.48 -37.02
N LEU A 225 29.77 -4.07 -37.74
CA LEU A 225 29.99 -4.72 -39.04
C LEU A 225 30.20 -3.71 -40.18
N GLU A 226 29.69 -2.48 -40.05
CA GLU A 226 29.83 -1.43 -41.07
C GLU A 226 31.07 -0.55 -40.91
N LEU A 227 31.84 -0.68 -39.81
CA LEU A 227 33.12 0.02 -39.67
C LEU A 227 34.14 -0.57 -40.65
N PRO A 228 34.57 0.20 -41.68
CA PRO A 228 35.52 -0.30 -42.66
C PRO A 228 36.86 -0.59 -41.97
N ASN A 229 37.49 -1.68 -42.39
CA ASN A 229 38.81 -2.13 -41.94
C ASN A 229 39.90 -1.12 -42.39
N VAL A 230 39.99 0.04 -41.74
CA VAL A 230 40.95 1.11 -42.05
C VAL A 230 42.37 0.81 -41.49
N SER A 231 42.55 -0.32 -40.81
CA SER A 231 43.83 -0.75 -40.21
C SER A 231 44.89 -1.28 -41.19
N ALA A 232 44.70 -1.17 -42.51
CA ALA A 232 45.67 -1.59 -43.51
C ALA A 232 46.18 -0.43 -44.38
N VAL A 233 46.51 0.71 -43.78
CA VAL A 233 47.36 1.71 -44.46
C VAL A 233 48.81 1.43 -44.07
N SER A 234 49.51 0.82 -45.02
CA SER A 234 50.94 0.52 -45.01
C SER A 234 51.79 1.74 -44.63
N LEU A 235 52.67 1.57 -43.64
CA LEU A 235 53.80 2.45 -43.37
C LEU A 235 54.75 2.50 -44.59
N PRO A 236 55.05 3.69 -45.14
CA PRO A 236 56.15 3.83 -46.09
C PRO A 236 57.49 3.82 -45.33
N LYS A 237 58.48 3.24 -46.00
CA LYS A 237 59.87 3.02 -45.56
C LYS A 237 60.64 4.29 -45.23
#